data_AF-A0A2T2UL19-F1
#
_entry.id   AF-A0A2T2UL19-F1
#
_cell.length_a   1.000
_cell.length_b   1.000
_cell.length_c   1.000
_cell.angle_alpha   90.00
_cell.angle_beta   90.00
_cell.angle_gamma   90.00
#
_symmetry.space_group_name_H-M   'P 1'
#
loop_
_entity.id
_entity.type
_entity.pdbx_description
1 polymer ?
#
loop_
_entity_poly.entity_id
_entity_poly.type
_entity_poly.pdbx_seq_one_letter_code
_entity_poly.pdbx_strand_id
1 'polypeptide(L)' 'GFTQEEAADQLDVPQSRISFLLNGKISKFTIDYLLNMCTRAGIEVDVTFRGSRAADPPQ' A
#
# COMPACT_ATOMS: atom_id res chain seq x y z
N GLY A 1 -17.80 -7.05 10.48
CA GLY A 1 -16.58 -6.30 10.16
C GLY A 1 -15.53 -6.65 11.20
N PHE A 2 -14.27 -6.71 10.81
CA PHE A 2 -13.18 -7.06 11.73
C PHE A 2 -12.89 -5.94 12.72
N THR A 3 -12.46 -6.32 13.93
CA THR A 3 -11.75 -5.43 14.85
C THR A 3 -10.37 -5.08 14.27
N GLN A 4 -9.71 -4.05 14.83
CA GLN A 4 -8.37 -3.68 14.38
C GLN A 4 -7.32 -4.77 14.66
N GLU A 5 -7.53 -5.57 15.71
CA GLU A 5 -6.64 -6.66 16.09
C GLU A 5 -6.79 -7.85 15.13
N GLU A 6 -8.02 -8.29 14.86
CA GLU A 6 -8.28 -9.35 13.87
C GLU A 6 -7.76 -8.99 12.46
N ALA A 7 -7.92 -7.72 12.05
CA ALA A 7 -7.39 -7.25 10.77
C ALA A 7 -5.85 -7.19 10.76
N ALA A 8 -5.23 -6.88 11.91
CA ALA A 8 -3.78 -6.90 12.05
C ALA A 8 -3.23 -8.32 11.94
N ASP A 9 -3.86 -9.29 12.61
CA ASP A 9 -3.48 -10.69 12.54
C ASP A 9 -3.64 -11.24 11.12
N GLN A 10 -4.78 -10.95 10.46
CA GLN A 10 -5.04 -11.42 9.11
C GLN A 10 -4.07 -10.84 8.07
N LEU A 11 -3.64 -9.59 8.27
CA LEU A 11 -2.67 -8.91 7.40
C LEU A 11 -1.22 -9.08 7.86
N ASP A 12 -0.98 -9.81 8.95
CA ASP A 12 0.34 -10.01 9.56
C ASP A 12 1.08 -8.67 9.81
N VAL A 13 0.36 -7.66 10.33
CA VAL A 13 0.91 -6.33 10.65
C VAL A 13 0.60 -5.95 12.09
N PRO A 14 1.39 -5.04 12.70
CA PRO A 14 1.02 -4.51 14.02
C PRO A 14 -0.34 -3.79 13.99
N GLN A 15 -1.17 -3.95 15.02
CA GLN A 15 -2.45 -3.25 15.18
C GLN A 15 -2.37 -1.73 14.96
N SER A 16 -1.26 -1.10 15.36
CA SER A 16 -1.01 0.33 15.15
C SER A 16 -1.06 0.75 13.68
N ARG A 17 -0.74 -0.16 12.75
CA ARG A 17 -0.79 0.07 11.30
C ARG A 17 -2.23 0.10 10.81
N ILE A 18 -3.08 -0.79 11.31
CA ILE A 18 -4.52 -0.75 11.02
C ILE A 18 -5.12 0.57 11.54
N SER A 19 -4.77 0.97 12.76
CA SER A 19 -5.18 2.25 13.32
C SER A 19 -4.73 3.43 12.45
N PHE A 20 -3.48 3.46 11.98
CA PHE A 20 -3.00 4.53 11.11
C PHE A 20 -3.74 4.58 9.77
N LEU A 21 -4.03 3.43 9.15
CA LEU A 21 -4.83 3.37 7.92
C LEU A 21 -6.24 3.93 8.13
N LEU A 22 -6.95 3.46 9.16
CA LEU A 22 -8.32 3.88 9.46
C LEU A 22 -8.43 5.36 9.83
N ASN A 23 -7.37 5.93 10.42
CA ASN A 23 -7.27 7.35 10.72
C ASN A 23 -6.69 8.19 9.55
N GLY A 24 -6.52 7.61 8.36
CA GLY A 24 -6.04 8.31 7.17
C GLY A 24 -4.57 8.76 7.25
N LYS A 25 -3.77 8.21 8.16
CA LYS A 25 -2.34 8.56 8.35
C LYS A 25 -1.45 7.86 7.30
N ILE A 26 -1.79 8.02 6.02
CA ILE A 26 -1.13 7.34 4.89
C ILE A 26 0.35 7.74 4.76
N SER A 27 0.72 8.96 5.15
CA SER A 27 2.11 9.43 5.17
C SER A 27 3.04 8.65 6.10
N LYS A 28 2.50 7.80 6.99
CA LYS A 28 3.28 6.90 7.86
C LYS A 28 3.66 5.57 7.21
N PHE A 29 3.30 5.39 5.94
CA PHE A 29 3.54 4.19 5.17
C PHE A 29 4.43 4.52 3.99
N THR A 30 5.40 3.65 3.73
CA THR A 30 6.08 3.62 2.45
C THR A 30 5.15 2.99 1.40
N ILE A 31 5.42 3.27 0.12
CA ILE A 31 4.62 2.70 -0.97
C ILE A 31 4.71 1.16 -0.94
N ASP A 32 5.90 0.59 -0.73
CA ASP A 32 6.09 -0.87 -0.67
C ASP A 32 5.25 -1.51 0.45
N TYR A 33 5.09 -0.82 1.59
CA TYR A 33 4.30 -1.33 2.71
C TYR A 33 2.82 -1.38 2.35
N LEU A 34 2.30 -0.35 1.69
CA LEU A 34 0.92 -0.33 1.21
C LEU A 34 0.68 -1.44 0.19
N LEU A 35 1.60 -1.63 -0.76
CA LEU A 35 1.53 -2.70 -1.76
C LEU A 35 1.51 -4.08 -1.10
N ASN A 36 2.41 -4.34 -0.14
CA ASN A 36 2.45 -5.61 0.59
C ASN A 36 1.15 -5.87 1.36
N MET A 37 0.55 -4.86 1.98
CA MET A 37 -0.74 -5.02 2.65
C MET A 37 -1.87 -5.34 1.67
N CYS A 38 -1.89 -4.72 0.49
CA CYS A 38 -2.84 -5.08 -0.56
C CYS A 38 -2.68 -6.55 -0.98
N THR A 39 -1.45 -7.00 -1.21
CA THR A 39 -1.17 -8.40 -1.57
C THR A 39 -1.63 -9.37 -0.48
N ARG A 40 -1.35 -9.08 0.80
CA ARG A 40 -1.80 -9.91 1.94
C ARG A 40 -3.32 -9.93 2.11
N ALA A 41 -4.00 -8.85 1.73
CA ALA A 41 -5.45 -8.78 1.69
C ALA A 41 -6.07 -9.53 0.49
N GLY A 42 -5.26 -10.11 -0.40
CA GLY A 42 -5.73 -10.74 -1.64
C GLY A 42 -6.22 -9.72 -2.68
N ILE A 43 -5.77 -8.47 -2.60
CA ILE A 43 -6.12 -7.40 -3.53
C ILE A 43 -5.10 -7.40 -4.66
N GLU A 44 -5.58 -7.51 -5.89
CA GLU A 44 -4.78 -7.32 -7.09
C GLU A 44 -4.40 -5.85 -7.24
N VAL A 45 -3.12 -5.57 -7.50
CA VAL A 45 -2.59 -4.21 -7.63
C VAL A 45 -1.95 -4.04 -9.00
N ASP A 46 -2.46 -3.08 -9.77
CA ASP A 46 -1.82 -2.60 -10.98
C ASP A 46 -1.06 -1.28 -10.71
N VAL A 47 0.18 -1.20 -11.19
CA VAL A 47 1.02 0.00 -11.04
C VAL A 47 1.36 0.54 -12.42
N THR A 48 0.66 1.59 -12.81
CA THR A 48 0.92 2.29 -14.08
C THR A 48 1.83 3.50 -13.85
N PHE A 49 2.99 3.52 -14.53
CA PHE A 49 3.85 4.69 -14.60
C PHE A 49 3.57 5.44 -15.90
N ARG A 50 3.16 6.70 -15.80
CA ARG A 50 3.14 7.58 -16.96
C ARG A 50 4.55 8.09 -17.18
N GLY A 51 5.27 7.50 -18.12
CA GLY A 51 6.58 8.00 -18.51
C GLY A 51 6.49 9.46 -18.91
N SER A 52 7.29 10.33 -18.31
CA SER A 52 7.72 11.53 -19.03
C SER A 52 8.58 11.03 -20.18
N ARG A 53 8.02 11.06 -21.38
CA ARG A 53 8.75 10.85 -22.62
C ARG A 53 9.90 11.87 -22.67
N ALA A 54 11.08 11.47 -22.23
CA ALA A 54 12.30 12.00 -22.80
C ALA A 54 12.34 11.45 -24.22
N ALA A 55 11.75 12.21 -25.14
CA ALA A 55 12.17 12.11 -26.53
C ALA A 55 13.58 12.69 -26.56
N ASP A 56 14.59 11.86 -26.28
CA ASP A 56 15.93 12.14 -26.79
C ASP A 56 15.87 11.89 -28.30
N PRO A 57 16.08 12.91 -29.15
CA PRO A 57 16.29 12.67 -30.56
C PRO A 57 17.57 11.84 -30.74
N PRO A 58 17.62 10.95 -31.74
CA PRO A 58 18.87 10.26 -32.08
C PRO A 58 19.94 11.30 -32.46
N GLN A 59 21.16 11.04 -31.97
CA GLN A 59 22.37 11.82 -32.21
C GLN A 59 22.74 11.86 -33.70
#